data_AF-A0A8T6YBE1-F1
#
_entry.id   AF-A0A8T6YBE1-F1
#
_cell.length_a   1.000
_cell.length_b   1.000
_cell.length_c   1.000
_cell.angle_alpha   90.00
_cell.angle_beta   90.00
_cell.angle_gamma   90.00
#
_symmetry.space_group_name_H-M   'P 1'
#
loop_
_entity.id
_entity.type
_entity.pdbx_description
1 polymer ?
#
loop_
_entity_poly.entity_id
_entity_poly.type
_entity_poly.pdbx_seq_one_letter_code
_entity_poly.pdbx_strand_id
1 'polypeptide(L)'
;MILEALRIIAGLILILFIPGYALTWAFFPAKADITYSERIAYSFVLSISGVMFMILFIDLVLGIDTTPFNIVITIIAFTLLSLVAWKVHLIIVKKEMKNKALSLIFKSIERFKTLKLRKHA
;
A
#
# COMPACT_ATOMS: atom_id res chain seq x y z
N MET A 1 -21.32 -16.36 25.85
CA MET A 1 -22.06 -15.77 24.71
C MET A 1 -21.43 -14.46 24.24
N ILE A 2 -21.28 -13.44 25.09
CA ILE A 2 -20.74 -12.12 24.70
C ILE A 2 -19.30 -12.18 24.16
N LEU A 3 -18.42 -12.94 24.81
CA LEU A 3 -17.02 -13.11 24.37
C LEU A 3 -16.91 -13.76 22.98
N GLU A 4 -17.76 -14.76 22.70
CA GLU A 4 -17.78 -15.43 21.39
C GLU A 4 -18.29 -14.50 20.29
N ALA A 5 -19.36 -13.73 20.56
CA ALA A 5 -19.86 -12.74 19.62
C ALA A 5 -18.79 -11.68 19.29
N LEU A 6 -18.06 -11.19 20.30
CA LEU A 6 -17.00 -10.21 20.11
C LEU A 6 -15.86 -10.77 19.25
N ARG A 7 -15.46 -12.04 19.48
CA ARG A 7 -14.43 -12.73 18.70
C ARG A 7 -14.84 -12.88 17.24
N ILE A 8 -16.08 -13.26 16.96
CA ILE A 8 -16.60 -13.40 15.60
C ILE A 8 -16.59 -12.05 14.88
N ILE A 9 -17.12 -11.00 15.53
CA ILE A 9 -17.16 -9.65 14.95
C ILE A 9 -15.73 -9.14 14.67
N ALA A 10 -14.81 -9.31 15.62
CA ALA A 10 -13.42 -8.92 15.45
C ALA A 10 -12.74 -9.69 14.30
N GLY A 11 -12.97 -11.00 14.20
CA GLY A 11 -12.46 -11.81 13.08
C GLY A 11 -13.01 -11.37 11.74
N LEU A 12 -14.31 -11.04 11.68
CA LEU A 12 -14.96 -10.59 10.46
C LEU A 12 -14.39 -9.25 9.97
N ILE A 13 -14.19 -8.30 10.89
CA ILE A 13 -13.55 -7.01 10.58
C ILE A 13 -12.10 -7.24 10.11
N LEU A 14 -11.36 -8.13 10.77
CA LEU A 14 -9.99 -8.45 10.41
C LEU A 14 -9.90 -9.03 9.00
N ILE A 15 -10.82 -9.91 8.61
CA ILE A 15 -10.81 -10.57 7.29
C ILE A 15 -11.34 -9.65 6.19
N LEU A 16 -12.37 -8.84 6.47
CA LEU A 16 -13.07 -8.04 5.44
C LEU A 16 -12.52 -6.63 5.25
N PHE A 17 -11.75 -6.09 6.19
CA PHE A 17 -11.26 -4.72 6.08
C PHE A 17 -9.76 -4.58 6.17
N ILE A 18 -9.10 -5.27 7.10
CA ILE A 18 -7.69 -5.00 7.40
C ILE A 18 -6.76 -5.24 6.21
N PRO A 19 -6.77 -6.40 5.53
CA PRO A 19 -5.87 -6.64 4.41
C PRO A 19 -6.22 -5.75 3.22
N GLY A 20 -7.52 -5.56 2.92
CA GLY A 20 -7.96 -4.67 1.85
C GLY A 20 -7.58 -3.21 2.09
N TYR A 21 -7.73 -2.71 3.31
CA TYR A 21 -7.32 -1.35 3.66
C TYR A 21 -5.80 -1.18 3.54
N ALA A 22 -4.99 -2.15 3.99
CA ALA A 22 -3.55 -2.12 3.80
C ALA A 22 -3.17 -2.05 2.30
N LEU A 23 -3.85 -2.83 1.45
CA LEU A 23 -3.65 -2.79 0.00
C LEU A 23 -4.05 -1.45 -0.63
N THR A 24 -5.07 -0.75 -0.13
CA THR A 24 -5.42 0.58 -0.68
C THR A 24 -4.25 1.55 -0.59
N TRP A 25 -3.42 1.47 0.46
CA TRP A 25 -2.22 2.29 0.60
C TRP A 25 -1.08 1.85 -0.32
N ALA A 26 -1.01 0.57 -0.66
CA ALA A 26 -0.04 0.04 -1.60
C ALA A 26 -0.39 0.41 -3.06
N PHE A 27 -1.66 0.28 -3.46
CA PHE A 27 -2.11 0.58 -4.83
C PHE A 27 -2.40 2.06 -5.08
N PHE A 28 -2.98 2.76 -4.11
CA PHE A 28 -3.34 4.17 -4.20
C PHE A 28 -2.65 4.97 -3.10
N PRO A 29 -1.32 5.16 -3.19
CA PRO A 29 -0.54 5.81 -2.14
C PRO A 29 -0.80 7.31 -2.05
N ALA A 30 -1.21 7.99 -3.14
CA ALA A 30 -1.47 9.42 -3.08
C ALA A 30 -2.93 9.69 -2.67
N LYS A 31 -3.12 10.70 -1.82
CA LYS A 31 -4.46 11.16 -1.40
C LYS A 31 -5.27 11.76 -2.55
N ALA A 32 -4.62 12.11 -3.66
CA ALA A 32 -5.27 12.64 -4.85
C ALA A 32 -5.80 11.54 -5.79
N ASP A 33 -5.41 10.28 -5.58
CA ASP A 33 -5.78 9.18 -6.48
C ASP A 33 -7.24 8.75 -6.26
N ILE A 34 -7.71 8.79 -5.01
CA ILE A 34 -9.06 8.35 -4.60
C ILE A 34 -9.60 9.19 -3.44
N THR A 35 -10.90 9.48 -3.46
CA THR A 35 -11.62 10.11 -2.37
C THR A 35 -11.71 9.21 -1.13
N TYR A 36 -12.04 9.77 0.04
CA TYR A 36 -12.17 8.98 1.28
C TYR A 36 -13.25 7.89 1.19
N SER A 37 -14.39 8.19 0.56
CA SER A 37 -15.46 7.23 0.32
C SER A 37 -15.02 6.10 -0.61
N GLU A 38 -14.30 6.43 -1.69
CA GLU A 38 -13.76 5.42 -2.60
C GLU A 38 -12.72 4.54 -1.92
N ARG A 39 -11.86 5.09 -1.05
CA ARG A 39 -10.90 4.29 -0.29
C ARG A 39 -11.59 3.25 0.60
N ILE A 40 -12.71 3.61 1.22
CA ILE A 40 -13.51 2.65 2.00
C ILE A 40 -14.09 1.59 1.06
N ALA A 41 -14.71 1.98 -0.05
CA ALA A 41 -15.27 1.03 -1.02
C ALA A 41 -14.20 0.06 -1.57
N TYR A 42 -13.04 0.57 -1.99
CA TYR A 42 -11.93 -0.24 -2.47
C TYR A 42 -11.38 -1.17 -1.40
N SER A 43 -11.36 -0.77 -0.13
CA SER A 43 -10.89 -1.64 0.95
C SER A 43 -11.73 -2.92 1.04
N PHE A 44 -13.05 -2.86 0.88
CA PHE A 44 -13.89 -4.06 0.84
C PHE A 44 -13.56 -4.95 -0.36
N VAL A 45 -13.53 -4.37 -1.56
CA VAL A 45 -13.29 -5.11 -2.81
C VAL A 45 -11.91 -5.78 -2.79
N LEU A 46 -10.87 -5.06 -2.35
CA LEU A 46 -9.51 -5.56 -2.23
C LEU A 46 -9.39 -6.62 -1.13
N SER A 47 -10.15 -6.51 -0.04
CA SER A 47 -10.13 -7.53 1.02
C SER A 47 -10.73 -8.84 0.52
N ILE A 48 -11.92 -8.79 -0.09
CA ILE A 48 -12.59 -9.99 -0.63
C ILE A 48 -11.69 -10.63 -1.70
N SER A 49 -11.23 -9.83 -2.67
CA SER A 49 -10.36 -10.34 -3.74
C SER A 49 -9.06 -10.91 -3.18
N GLY A 50 -8.38 -10.17 -2.31
CA GLY A 50 -7.11 -10.56 -1.71
C GLY A 50 -7.22 -11.84 -0.88
N VAL A 51 -8.23 -11.94 -0.02
CA VAL A 51 -8.45 -13.14 0.80
C VAL A 51 -8.77 -14.35 -0.08
N MET A 52 -9.63 -14.21 -1.11
CA MET A 52 -9.94 -15.31 -2.04
C MET A 52 -8.69 -15.81 -2.76
N PHE A 53 -7.88 -14.90 -3.31
CA PHE A 53 -6.63 -15.27 -3.94
C PHE A 53 -5.65 -15.91 -2.97
N MET A 54 -5.60 -15.44 -1.72
CA MET A 54 -4.66 -15.95 -0.74
C MET A 54 -5.01 -17.35 -0.24
N ILE A 55 -6.31 -17.64 -0.07
CA ILE A 55 -6.80 -19.00 0.24
C ILE A 55 -6.49 -19.95 -0.92
N LEU A 56 -6.75 -19.53 -2.15
CA LEU A 56 -6.39 -20.32 -3.33
C LEU A 56 -4.88 -20.54 -3.44
N PHE A 57 -4.08 -19.51 -3.13
CA PHE A 57 -2.63 -19.59 -3.21
C PHE A 57 -2.05 -20.58 -2.20
N ILE A 58 -2.52 -20.56 -0.95
CA ILE A 58 -2.01 -21.48 0.06
C ILE A 58 -2.41 -22.95 -0.24
N ASP A 59 -3.62 -23.15 -0.75
CA ASP A 59 -4.13 -24.48 -1.10
C ASP A 59 -3.47 -25.03 -2.38
N LEU A 60 -3.56 -24.26 -3.48
CA LEU A 60 -3.17 -24.73 -4.80
C LEU A 60 -1.65 -24.64 -5.06
N VAL A 61 -0.99 -23.59 -4.56
CA VAL A 61 0.43 -23.33 -4.89
C VAL A 61 1.35 -23.87 -3.82
N LEU A 62 1.01 -23.67 -2.54
CA LEU A 62 1.84 -24.14 -1.43
C LEU A 62 1.48 -25.56 -0.97
N GLY A 63 0.29 -26.08 -1.31
CA GLY A 63 -0.18 -27.39 -0.88
C GLY A 63 -0.39 -27.49 0.62
N ILE A 64 -0.67 -26.35 1.29
CA ILE A 64 -0.91 -26.31 2.73
C ILE A 64 -2.42 -26.33 2.97
N ASP A 65 -2.86 -27.23 3.84
CA ASP A 65 -4.28 -27.37 4.18
C ASP A 65 -4.89 -26.05 4.65
N THR A 66 -6.07 -25.72 4.13
CA THR A 66 -6.86 -24.53 4.53
C THR A 66 -7.57 -24.75 5.87
N THR A 67 -6.78 -25.01 6.92
CA THR A 67 -7.28 -25.01 8.30
C THR A 67 -7.55 -23.57 8.77
N PRO A 68 -8.47 -23.35 9.74
CA PRO A 68 -8.74 -22.02 10.27
C PRO A 68 -7.47 -21.32 10.79
N PHE A 69 -6.53 -22.07 11.36
CA PHE A 69 -5.25 -21.54 11.84
C PHE A 69 -4.36 -21.04 10.70
N ASN A 70 -4.22 -21.83 9.63
CA ASN A 70 -3.43 -21.46 8.46
C ASN A 70 -4.02 -20.26 7.73
N ILE A 71 -5.35 -20.17 7.62
CA ILE A 71 -6.03 -19.01 7.02
C ILE A 71 -5.68 -17.72 7.79
N VAL A 72 -5.77 -17.75 9.13
CA VAL A 72 -5.46 -16.57 9.95
C VAL A 72 -4.01 -16.13 9.77
N ILE A 73 -3.06 -17.06 9.84
CA ILE A 73 -1.62 -16.77 9.64
C ILE A 73 -1.40 -16.16 8.26
N THR A 74 -2.02 -16.74 7.24
CA THR A 74 -1.86 -16.29 5.85
C THR A 74 -2.41 -14.89 5.65
N ILE A 75 -3.56 -14.55 6.24
CA ILE A 75 -4.13 -13.20 6.18
C ILE A 75 -3.23 -12.18 6.91
N ILE A 76 -2.66 -12.55 8.05
CA ILE A 76 -1.70 -11.70 8.77
C ILE A 76 -0.45 -11.47 7.92
N ALA A 77 0.13 -12.54 7.36
CA ALA A 77 1.30 -12.46 6.49
C ALA A 77 1.03 -11.59 5.26
N PHE A 78 -0.12 -11.75 4.62
CA PHE A 78 -0.55 -10.95 3.49
C PHE A 78 -0.72 -9.46 3.83
N THR A 79 -1.29 -9.17 4.99
CA THR A 79 -1.40 -7.80 5.51
C THR A 79 -0.02 -7.17 5.73
N LEU A 80 0.91 -7.91 6.36
CA LEU A 80 2.28 -7.44 6.57
C LEU A 80 3.00 -7.18 5.25
N LEU A 81 2.88 -8.08 4.27
CA LEU A 81 3.44 -7.89 2.93
C LEU A 81 2.89 -6.63 2.26
N SER A 82 1.59 -6.37 2.39
CA SER A 82 0.95 -5.15 1.86
C SER A 82 1.52 -3.88 2.50
N LEU A 83 1.76 -3.89 3.82
CA LEU A 83 2.39 -2.77 4.52
C LEU A 83 3.86 -2.55 4.10
N VAL A 84 4.60 -3.63 3.89
CA VAL A 84 5.98 -3.56 3.37
C VAL A 84 5.99 -2.98 1.97
N ALA A 85 5.09 -3.43 1.09
CA ALA A 85 4.95 -2.90 -0.26
C ALA A 85 4.67 -1.38 -0.23
N TRP A 86 3.77 -0.94 0.65
CA TRP A 86 3.53 0.49 0.85
C TRP A 86 4.78 1.24 1.31
N LYS A 87 5.52 0.73 2.31
CA LYS A 87 6.76 1.34 2.79
C LYS A 87 7.82 1.45 1.70
N VAL A 88 8.01 0.40 0.91
CA VAL A 88 8.95 0.40 -0.22
C VAL A 88 8.54 1.45 -1.25
N HIS A 89 7.25 1.51 -1.60
CA HIS A 89 6.72 2.51 -2.51
C HIS A 89 7.02 3.94 -2.04
N LEU A 90 6.80 4.24 -0.75
CA LEU A 90 7.11 5.55 -0.18
C LEU A 90 8.61 5.92 -0.28
N ILE A 91 9.50 4.95 -0.13
CA ILE A 91 10.95 5.18 -0.22
C ILE A 91 11.33 5.53 -1.67
N ILE A 92 10.77 4.83 -2.65
CA ILE A 92 11.03 5.06 -4.08
C ILE A 92 10.56 6.47 -4.46
N VAL A 93 9.31 6.83 -4.13
CA VAL A 93 8.75 8.15 -4.44
C VAL A 93 9.55 9.28 -3.77
N LYS A 94 9.96 9.10 -2.51
CA LYS A 94 10.78 10.10 -1.80
C LYS A 94 12.13 10.32 -2.48
N LYS A 95 12.74 9.26 -3.02
CA LYS A 95 14.01 9.33 -3.77
C LYS A 95 13.84 10.08 -5.08
N GLU A 96 12.78 9.80 -5.83
CA GLU A 96 12.47 10.50 -7.09
C GLU A 96 12.21 12.00 -6.86
N MET A 97 11.41 12.35 -5.85
CA MET A 97 11.11 13.74 -5.51
C MET A 97 12.37 14.52 -5.11
N LYS A 98 13.27 13.91 -4.32
CA LYS A 98 14.56 14.52 -3.97
C LYS A 98 15.43 14.77 -5.21
N ASN A 99 15.51 13.79 -6.11
CA ASN A 99 16.31 13.91 -7.34
C ASN A 99 15.75 14.99 -8.27
N LYS A 100 14.42 15.07 -8.40
CA LYS A 100 13.75 16.11 -9.20
C LYS A 100 13.93 17.51 -8.60
N ALA A 101 13.86 17.64 -7.28
CA ALA A 101 14.17 18.92 -6.61
C ALA A 101 15.62 19.34 -6.84
N LEU A 102 16.57 18.40 -6.73
CA LEU A 102 17.99 18.67 -6.94
C LEU A 102 18.28 19.10 -8.39
N SER A 103 17.65 18.47 -9.38
CA SER A 103 17.83 18.84 -10.79
C SER A 103 17.25 20.22 -11.12
N LEU A 104 16.13 20.60 -10.50
CA LEU A 104 15.55 21.94 -10.63
C LEU A 104 16.46 23.02 -10.03
N ILE A 105 17.05 22.76 -8.86
CA ILE A 105 18.03 23.66 -8.23
C ILE A 105 19.25 23.84 -9.14
N PHE A 106 19.81 22.74 -9.65
CA PHE A 106 20.98 22.79 -10.55
C PHE A 106 20.68 23.60 -11.82
N LYS A 107 19.53 23.35 -12.46
CA LYS A 107 19.06 24.10 -13.64
C LYS A 107 18.80 25.59 -13.35
N SER A 108 18.44 25.94 -12.11
CA SER A 108 18.29 27.34 -11.69
C SER A 108 19.65 28.03 -11.55
N ILE A 109 20.61 27.38 -10.90
CA ILE A 109 21.99 27.89 -10.73
C ILE A 109 22.64 28.13 -12.10
N GLU A 110 22.49 27.18 -13.02
CA GLU A 110 23.05 27.27 -14.36
C GLU A 110 22.44 28.45 -15.16
N ARG A 111 21.13 28.65 -15.08
CA ARG A 111 20.47 29.83 -15.66
C ARG A 111 21.01 31.15 -15.09
N PHE A 112 21.19 31.24 -13.77
CA PHE A 112 21.77 32.44 -13.17
C PHE A 112 23.21 32.70 -13.66
N LYS A 113 24.01 31.66 -13.85
CA LYS A 113 25.37 31.78 -14.40
C LYS A 113 25.36 32.32 -15.84
N THR A 114 24.46 31.82 -16.69
CA THR A 114 24.33 32.31 -18.08
C THR A 114 23.85 33.77 -18.17
N LEU A 115 22.95 34.19 -17.28
CA LEU A 115 22.45 35.57 -17.25
C LEU A 115 23.52 36.57 -16.79
N LYS A 116 24.41 36.16 -15.88
CA LYS A 116 25.52 37.01 -15.43
C LYS A 116 26.59 37.19 -16.52
N LEU A 117 26.89 36.15 -17.29
CA LEU A 117 27.81 36.22 -18.44
C LEU A 117 27.31 37.17 -19.53
N ARG A 118 25.99 37.24 -19.74
CA ARG A 118 25.37 38.12 -20.74
C ARG A 118 25.27 39.60 -20.33
N LYS A 119 25.49 39.92 -19.05
CA LYS A 119 25.53 41.30 -18.54
C LYS A 119 26.93 41.94 -18.59
N HIS A 120 27.96 41.16 -18.88
CA HIS A 120 29.36 41.61 -18.93
C HIS A 120 29.98 41.50 -20.34
N ALA A 121 29.17 41.17 -21.35
CA ALA A 121 29.51 41.28 -22.77
C ALA A 121 28.68 42.41 -23.38
#